data_AF-X5KAV3-F1
#
_entry.id   AF-X5KAV3-F1
#
_cell.length_a   1.000
_cell.length_b   1.000
_cell.length_c   1.000
_cell.angle_alpha   90.00
_cell.angle_beta   90.00
_cell.angle_gamma   90.00
#
_symmetry.space_group_name_H-M   'P 1'
#
loop_
_entity.id
_entity.type
_entity.pdbx_description
1 polymer ?
#
loop_
_entity_poly.entity_id
_entity_poly.type
_entity_poly.pdbx_seq_one_letter_code
_entity_poly.pdbx_strand_id
1 'polypeptide(L)'
;MFEKLIDSFEKLCLQIIIEILLVPVTIFKLFQKSARCYDLSVHEMEKEETERFKDYLSPIKLSVYTSVIVSILLMDYGGEQNFVSRIKGVSMVEKALFIFLINNFTAVLFSVVLLWYKREKVNTITFRTLLFSFIYTTVYTSTPAFLFTFSMMFLGQTANVDEYIQHFNLAASVGIKECLFLVICLITIAIGGLGVIKLVKALHHILKENFRYHPYIVWFFTLLFFAIQVFYTMEFVG
;
A
#
# COMPACT_ATOMS: atom_id res chain seq x y z
N MET A 1 -4.32 -39.47 12.16
CA MET A 1 -3.71 -38.69 11.05
C MET A 1 -4.64 -37.55 10.61
N PHE A 2 -5.94 -37.83 10.41
CA PHE A 2 -6.95 -36.83 10.09
C PHE A 2 -7.12 -35.74 11.18
N GLU A 3 -7.18 -36.11 12.47
CA GLU A 3 -7.25 -35.12 13.57
C GLU A 3 -6.05 -34.16 13.63
N LYS A 4 -4.83 -34.64 13.36
CA LYS A 4 -3.64 -33.78 13.28
C LYS A 4 -3.70 -32.82 12.09
N LEU A 5 -4.33 -33.25 11.00
CA LEU A 5 -4.54 -32.42 9.83
C LEU A 5 -5.57 -31.32 10.12
N ILE A 6 -6.66 -31.67 10.81
CA ILE A 6 -7.69 -30.72 11.25
C ILE A 6 -7.12 -29.71 12.23
N ASP A 7 -6.36 -30.14 13.25
CA ASP A 7 -5.72 -29.23 14.21
C ASP A 7 -4.72 -28.29 13.53
N SER A 8 -3.98 -28.77 12.52
CA SER A 8 -3.08 -27.92 11.73
C SER A 8 -3.84 -26.93 10.85
N PHE A 9 -4.97 -27.35 10.27
CA PHE A 9 -5.83 -26.49 9.46
C PHE A 9 -6.52 -25.41 10.31
N GLU A 10 -7.02 -25.77 11.49
CA GLU A 10 -7.63 -24.84 12.44
C GLU A 10 -6.64 -23.76 12.88
N LYS A 11 -5.41 -24.16 13.24
CA LYS A 11 -4.33 -23.22 13.57
C LYS A 11 -4.00 -22.29 12.41
N LEU A 12 -3.93 -22.82 11.19
CA LEU A 12 -3.69 -22.01 9.99
C LEU A 12 -4.83 -20.99 9.77
N CYS A 13 -6.09 -21.42 9.90
CA CYS A 13 -7.25 -20.54 9.73
C CYS A 13 -7.26 -19.43 10.78
N LEU A 14 -7.04 -19.77 12.04
CA LEU A 14 -6.99 -18.82 13.14
C LEU A 14 -5.84 -17.82 12.95
N GLN A 15 -4.67 -18.28 12.49
CA GLN A 15 -3.56 -17.41 12.13
C GLN A 15 -3.94 -16.45 10.99
N ILE A 16 -4.55 -16.93 9.92
CA ILE A 16 -4.98 -16.08 8.79
C ILE A 16 -5.99 -15.03 9.25
N ILE A 17 -6.96 -15.40 10.09
CA ILE A 17 -7.96 -14.45 10.64
C ILE A 17 -7.27 -13.35 11.45
N ILE A 18 -6.34 -13.71 12.33
CA ILE A 18 -5.56 -12.75 13.11
C ILE A 18 -4.77 -11.82 12.18
N GLU A 19 -4.10 -12.38 11.18
CA GLU A 19 -3.29 -11.60 10.24
C GLU A 19 -4.16 -10.60 9.44
N ILE A 20 -5.35 -11.01 9.00
CA ILE A 20 -6.32 -10.13 8.32
C ILE A 20 -6.77 -9.00 9.26
N LEU A 21 -7.06 -9.30 10.53
CA LEU A 21 -7.45 -8.30 11.52
C LEU A 21 -6.31 -7.32 11.85
N LEU A 22 -5.06 -7.77 11.74
CA LEU A 22 -3.88 -6.94 11.97
C LEU A 22 -3.56 -6.00 10.80
N VAL A 23 -4.06 -6.24 9.59
CA VAL A 23 -3.88 -5.34 8.43
C VAL A 23 -4.33 -3.90 8.74
N PRO A 24 -5.61 -3.64 9.09
CA PRO A 24 -6.07 -2.28 9.38
C PRO A 24 -5.38 -1.67 10.61
N VAL A 25 -5.07 -2.49 11.63
CA VAL A 25 -4.33 -2.03 12.83
C VAL A 25 -2.94 -1.54 12.47
N THR A 26 -2.25 -2.27 11.59
CA THR A 26 -0.90 -1.91 11.13
C THR A 26 -0.94 -0.63 10.31
N ILE A 27 -1.88 -0.52 9.36
CA ILE A 27 -2.11 0.70 8.57
C ILE A 27 -2.35 1.90 9.48
N PHE A 28 -3.25 1.78 10.46
CA PHE A 28 -3.55 2.85 11.41
C PHE A 28 -2.32 3.28 12.22
N LYS A 29 -1.54 2.31 12.74
CA LYS A 29 -0.31 2.61 13.49
C LYS A 29 0.71 3.35 12.64
N LEU A 30 0.87 2.99 11.36
CA LEU A 30 1.76 3.70 10.43
C LEU A 30 1.26 5.13 10.17
N PHE A 31 -0.03 5.29 9.88
CA PHE A 31 -0.64 6.60 9.72
C PHE A 31 -0.51 7.48 10.97
N GLN A 32 -0.54 6.95 12.18
CA GLN A 32 -0.39 7.76 13.39
C GLN A 32 0.99 8.43 13.51
N LYS A 33 2.07 7.73 13.14
CA LYS A 33 3.44 8.26 13.23
C LYS A 33 4.29 7.75 12.06
N SER A 34 4.62 8.64 11.12
CA SER A 34 5.34 8.28 9.89
C SER A 34 6.74 7.72 10.11
N ALA A 35 7.41 8.06 11.21
CA ALA A 35 8.70 7.49 11.60
C ALA A 35 8.64 5.97 11.84
N ARG A 36 7.46 5.42 12.17
CA ARG A 36 7.27 3.98 12.41
C ARG A 36 7.56 3.13 11.17
N CYS A 37 7.49 3.68 9.96
CA CYS A 37 7.93 2.98 8.75
C CYS A 37 9.40 2.57 8.83
N TYR A 38 10.26 3.38 9.47
CA TYR A 38 11.66 3.04 9.69
C TYR A 38 11.84 2.28 11.00
N ASP A 39 11.30 2.80 12.10
CA ASP A 39 11.50 2.25 13.44
C ASP A 39 11.05 0.78 13.54
N LEU A 40 9.90 0.43 12.93
CA LEU A 40 9.40 -0.96 12.94
C LEU A 40 10.24 -1.88 12.06
N SER A 41 10.79 -1.39 10.94
CA SER A 41 11.67 -2.18 10.07
C SER A 41 13.03 -2.46 10.72
N VAL A 42 13.56 -1.52 11.49
CA VAL A 42 14.77 -1.72 12.29
C VAL A 42 14.49 -2.75 13.39
N HIS A 43 13.41 -2.56 14.14
CA HIS A 43 12.99 -3.47 15.21
C HIS A 43 12.72 -4.89 14.72
N GLU A 44 12.20 -5.06 13.51
CA GLU A 44 12.02 -6.37 12.87
C GLU A 44 13.34 -7.08 12.61
N MET A 45 14.42 -6.34 12.33
CA MET A 45 15.75 -6.89 12.12
C MET A 45 16.50 -7.17 13.43
N GLU A 46 16.12 -6.52 14.53
CA GLU A 46 16.74 -6.68 15.85
C GLU A 46 16.17 -7.85 16.66
N LYS A 47 14.95 -8.30 16.39
CA LYS A 47 14.29 -9.38 17.15
C LYS A 47 14.50 -10.79 16.60
N GLU A 48 14.76 -11.73 17.52
CA GLU A 48 14.66 -13.16 17.25
C GLU A 48 13.25 -13.54 16.75
N GLU A 49 13.21 -14.51 15.84
CA GLU A 49 12.07 -14.87 14.98
C GLU A 49 10.76 -15.16 15.73
N THR A 50 10.86 -15.52 17.01
CA THR A 50 9.77 -15.92 17.90
C THR A 50 9.04 -14.76 18.58
N GLU A 51 9.62 -13.56 18.63
CA GLU A 51 8.96 -12.36 19.21
C GLU A 51 8.43 -11.39 18.15
N ARG A 52 8.58 -11.74 16.88
CA ARG A 52 8.62 -10.77 15.79
C ARG A 52 7.24 -10.11 15.51
N PHE A 53 6.10 -10.67 15.98
CA PHE A 53 4.77 -10.12 15.66
C PHE A 53 3.68 -10.45 16.70
N LYS A 54 3.50 -9.61 17.73
CA LYS A 54 2.30 -9.70 18.61
C LYS A 54 1.21 -8.68 18.26
N ASP A 55 1.58 -7.49 17.76
CA ASP A 55 0.63 -6.37 17.63
C ASP A 55 0.61 -5.66 16.26
N TYR A 56 1.36 -6.14 15.27
CA TYR A 56 1.39 -5.60 13.90
C TYR A 56 1.91 -6.65 12.91
N LEU A 57 1.64 -6.44 11.63
CA LEU A 57 2.00 -7.35 10.55
C LEU A 57 3.36 -6.99 9.95
N SER A 58 4.12 -7.97 9.44
CA SER A 58 5.35 -7.69 8.69
C SER A 58 5.05 -6.92 7.39
N PRO A 59 6.00 -6.11 6.87
CA PRO A 59 5.78 -5.33 5.66
C PRO A 59 5.47 -6.22 4.46
N ILE A 60 6.14 -7.37 4.33
CA ILE A 60 5.89 -8.33 3.25
C ILE A 60 4.46 -8.86 3.37
N LYS A 61 4.06 -9.37 4.55
CA LYS A 61 2.71 -9.90 4.76
C LYS A 61 1.68 -8.83 4.47
N LEU A 62 1.90 -7.59 4.93
CA LEU A 62 0.98 -6.48 4.73
C LEU A 62 0.79 -6.19 3.25
N SER A 63 1.88 -6.18 2.50
CA SER A 63 1.88 -5.95 1.06
C SER A 63 1.22 -7.10 0.28
N VAL A 64 1.41 -8.35 0.70
CA VAL A 64 0.70 -9.51 0.12
C VAL A 64 -0.80 -9.42 0.36
N TYR A 65 -1.24 -9.19 1.60
CA TYR A 65 -2.66 -9.11 1.91
C TYR A 65 -3.33 -7.94 1.19
N THR A 66 -2.71 -6.76 1.20
CA THR A 66 -3.25 -5.60 0.46
C THR A 66 -3.33 -5.86 -1.04
N SER A 67 -2.34 -6.53 -1.63
CA SER A 67 -2.36 -6.88 -3.07
C SER A 67 -3.45 -7.91 -3.41
N VAL A 68 -3.68 -8.90 -2.55
CA VAL A 68 -4.76 -9.88 -2.73
C VAL A 68 -6.12 -9.21 -2.62
N ILE A 69 -6.33 -8.35 -1.62
CA ILE A 69 -7.58 -7.61 -1.46
C ILE A 69 -7.82 -6.73 -2.69
N VAL A 70 -6.82 -5.97 -3.14
CA VAL A 70 -6.92 -5.16 -4.36
C VAL A 70 -7.24 -6.01 -5.59
N SER A 71 -6.61 -7.18 -5.75
CA SER A 71 -6.90 -8.08 -6.86
C SER A 71 -8.35 -8.57 -6.88
N ILE A 72 -8.92 -8.86 -5.71
CA ILE A 72 -10.34 -9.24 -5.57
C ILE A 72 -11.23 -8.07 -6.01
N LEU A 73 -10.97 -6.87 -5.45
CA LEU A 73 -11.75 -5.68 -5.76
C LEU A 73 -11.74 -5.33 -7.26
N LEU A 74 -10.58 -5.42 -7.90
CA LEU A 74 -10.42 -5.13 -9.32
C LEU A 74 -11.15 -6.14 -10.24
N MET A 75 -11.33 -7.37 -9.78
CA MET A 75 -12.04 -8.40 -10.55
C MET A 75 -13.56 -8.24 -10.47
N ASP A 76 -14.10 -7.85 -9.32
CA ASP A 76 -15.54 -7.63 -9.14
C ASP A 76 -16.05 -6.39 -9.90
N TYR A 77 -15.19 -5.42 -10.21
CA TYR A 77 -15.58 -4.16 -10.86
C TYR A 77 -15.46 -4.12 -12.39
N GLY A 78 -15.54 -5.26 -13.07
CA GLY A 78 -15.69 -5.26 -14.54
C GLY A 78 -14.51 -4.62 -15.29
N GLY A 79 -13.27 -4.92 -14.89
CA GLY A 79 -12.09 -5.15 -15.74
C GLY A 79 -11.65 -4.22 -16.89
N GLU A 80 -12.33 -3.13 -17.23
CA GLU A 80 -12.04 -2.41 -18.49
C GLU A 80 -10.96 -1.32 -18.38
N GLN A 81 -10.69 -0.79 -17.19
CA GLN A 81 -9.79 0.35 -17.03
C GLN A 81 -8.34 -0.01 -16.64
N ASN A 82 -8.08 -1.14 -15.99
CA ASN A 82 -6.73 -1.47 -15.49
C ASN A 82 -5.92 -2.40 -16.42
N PHE A 83 -4.63 -2.10 -16.65
CA PHE A 83 -3.72 -2.92 -17.48
C PHE A 83 -3.66 -4.38 -17.03
N VAL A 84 -3.71 -4.63 -15.72
CA VAL A 84 -3.62 -5.97 -15.12
C VAL A 84 -4.89 -6.80 -15.34
N SER A 85 -6.08 -6.19 -15.38
CA SER A 85 -7.33 -6.92 -15.63
C SER A 85 -7.48 -7.36 -17.08
N ARG A 86 -6.81 -6.68 -18.02
CA ARG A 86 -6.79 -7.01 -19.46
C ARG A 86 -5.94 -8.23 -19.82
N ILE A 87 -5.08 -8.70 -18.91
CA ILE A 87 -4.26 -9.89 -19.14
C ILE A 87 -5.16 -11.15 -19.09
N LYS A 88 -5.52 -11.66 -20.26
CA LYS A 88 -6.30 -12.90 -20.43
C LYS A 88 -5.43 -14.12 -20.17
N GLY A 89 -5.99 -15.14 -19.52
CA GLY A 89 -5.32 -16.44 -19.29
C GLY A 89 -4.52 -16.58 -17.99
N VAL A 90 -4.61 -15.60 -17.08
CA VAL A 90 -3.89 -15.59 -15.81
C VAL A 90 -4.85 -15.86 -14.64
N SER A 91 -4.46 -16.77 -13.74
CA SER A 91 -5.23 -17.11 -12.54
C SER A 91 -5.28 -15.93 -11.56
N MET A 92 -6.27 -15.96 -10.65
CA MET A 92 -6.44 -14.92 -9.62
C MET A 92 -5.19 -14.76 -8.75
N VAL A 93 -4.53 -15.86 -8.41
CA VAL A 93 -3.31 -15.87 -7.59
C VAL A 93 -2.16 -15.20 -8.33
N GLU A 94 -1.98 -15.52 -9.61
CA GLU A 94 -0.95 -14.90 -10.44
C GLU A 94 -1.20 -13.40 -10.64
N LYS A 95 -2.45 -12.97 -10.83
CA LYS A 95 -2.80 -11.53 -10.87
C LYS A 95 -2.44 -10.82 -9.57
N ALA A 96 -2.73 -11.42 -8.42
CA ALA A 96 -2.34 -10.88 -7.12
C ALA A 96 -0.80 -10.81 -6.95
N LEU A 97 -0.07 -11.81 -7.46
CA LEU A 97 1.40 -11.79 -7.48
C LEU A 97 1.95 -10.68 -8.39
N PHE A 98 1.36 -10.47 -9.57
CA PHE A 98 1.74 -9.36 -10.44
C PHE A 98 1.49 -7.99 -9.80
N ILE A 99 0.32 -7.80 -9.17
CA ILE A 99 -0.01 -6.57 -8.42
C ILE A 99 1.00 -6.37 -7.29
N PHE A 100 1.31 -7.42 -6.53
CA PHE A 100 2.33 -7.39 -5.50
C PHE A 100 3.69 -6.97 -6.07
N LEU A 101 4.16 -7.58 -7.17
CA LEU A 101 5.45 -7.25 -7.75
C LEU A 101 5.51 -5.80 -8.23
N ILE A 102 4.46 -5.32 -8.91
CA ILE A 102 4.38 -3.94 -9.42
C ILE A 102 4.36 -2.95 -8.23
N ASN A 103 3.51 -3.18 -7.23
CA ASN A 103 3.37 -2.29 -6.07
C ASN A 103 4.66 -2.18 -5.24
N ASN A 104 5.48 -3.24 -5.21
CA ASN A 104 6.74 -3.24 -4.47
C ASN A 104 7.96 -2.93 -5.36
N PHE A 105 7.80 -2.80 -6.67
CA PHE A 105 8.92 -2.57 -7.60
C PHE A 105 9.71 -1.31 -7.23
N THR A 106 9.00 -0.21 -6.93
CA THR A 106 9.62 1.04 -6.48
C THR A 106 10.38 0.84 -5.16
N ALA A 107 9.83 0.07 -4.21
CA ALA A 107 10.50 -0.19 -2.94
C ALA A 107 11.81 -0.98 -3.15
N VAL A 108 11.80 -1.98 -4.02
CA VAL A 108 12.98 -2.76 -4.40
C VAL A 108 14.02 -1.88 -5.09
N LEU A 109 13.60 -1.13 -6.13
CA LEU A 109 14.50 -0.28 -6.90
C LEU A 109 15.22 0.73 -6.02
N PHE A 110 14.49 1.46 -5.18
CA PHE A 110 15.10 2.45 -4.29
C PHE A 110 15.98 1.82 -3.22
N SER A 111 15.61 0.64 -2.69
CA SER A 111 16.48 -0.09 -1.77
C SER A 111 17.81 -0.44 -2.41
N VAL A 112 17.80 -0.93 -3.67
CA VAL A 112 19.01 -1.26 -4.43
C VAL A 112 19.84 -0.01 -4.74
N VAL A 113 19.21 1.08 -5.19
CA VAL A 113 19.91 2.34 -5.52
C VAL A 113 20.60 2.92 -4.28
N LEU A 114 19.92 2.96 -3.14
CA LEU A 114 20.50 3.47 -1.89
C LEU A 114 21.61 2.56 -1.36
N LEU A 115 21.45 1.25 -1.50
CA LEU A 115 22.48 0.29 -1.12
C LEU A 115 23.72 0.43 -1.99
N TRP A 116 23.54 0.64 -3.30
CA TRP A 116 24.63 0.88 -4.23
C TRP A 116 25.38 2.17 -3.89
N TYR A 117 24.64 3.23 -3.55
CA TYR A 117 25.24 4.48 -3.05
C TYR A 117 26.04 4.26 -1.76
N LYS A 118 25.56 3.42 -0.83
CA LYS A 118 26.29 3.00 0.38
C LYS A 118 27.44 2.03 0.12
N ARG A 119 27.57 1.49 -1.10
CA ARG A 119 28.54 0.44 -1.48
C ARG A 119 28.39 -0.84 -0.62
N GLU A 120 27.18 -1.17 -0.23
CA GLU A 120 26.86 -2.40 0.52
C GLU A 120 26.36 -3.53 -0.39
N LYS A 121 26.45 -4.78 0.08
CA LYS A 121 25.96 -5.96 -0.66
C LYS A 121 24.47 -6.19 -0.40
N VAL A 122 23.74 -6.71 -1.38
CA VAL A 122 22.27 -6.96 -1.30
C VAL A 122 21.87 -7.89 -0.15
N ASN A 123 22.75 -8.78 0.31
CA ASN A 123 22.45 -9.70 1.41
C ASN A 123 22.76 -9.13 2.81
N THR A 124 22.79 -7.80 2.99
CA THR A 124 22.99 -7.19 4.31
C THR A 124 21.66 -6.90 5.02
N ILE A 125 21.72 -6.77 6.35
CA ILE A 125 20.59 -6.32 7.17
C ILE A 125 20.08 -4.96 6.68
N THR A 126 20.99 -4.07 6.27
CA THR A 126 20.66 -2.74 5.71
C THR A 126 19.72 -2.81 4.51
N PHE A 127 19.95 -3.74 3.58
CA PHE A 127 19.04 -3.93 2.44
C PHE A 127 17.64 -4.30 2.90
N ARG A 128 17.53 -5.25 3.85
CA ARG A 128 16.23 -5.70 4.37
C ARG A 128 15.51 -4.58 5.11
N THR A 129 16.21 -3.80 5.94
CA THR A 129 15.63 -2.64 6.61
C THR A 129 15.10 -1.61 5.61
N LEU A 130 15.90 -1.26 4.60
CA LEU A 130 15.49 -0.31 3.56
C LEU A 130 14.27 -0.82 2.79
N LEU A 131 14.31 -2.07 2.34
CA LEU A 131 13.20 -2.70 1.63
C LEU A 131 11.93 -2.66 2.46
N PHE A 132 12.01 -3.06 3.72
CA PHE A 132 10.86 -3.12 4.62
C PHE A 132 10.30 -1.73 4.90
N SER A 133 11.17 -0.75 5.09
CA SER A 133 10.77 0.63 5.29
C SER A 133 10.04 1.20 4.08
N PHE A 134 10.56 0.97 2.86
CA PHE A 134 9.90 1.43 1.64
C PHE A 134 8.59 0.71 1.37
N ILE A 135 8.50 -0.59 1.65
CA ILE A 135 7.23 -1.33 1.55
C ILE A 135 6.18 -0.74 2.51
N TYR A 136 6.55 -0.39 3.75
CA TYR A 136 5.60 0.30 4.63
C TYR A 136 5.19 1.69 4.15
N THR A 137 6.05 2.40 3.41
CA THR A 137 5.65 3.72 2.88
C THR A 137 4.59 3.66 1.78
N THR A 138 4.47 2.55 1.05
CA THR A 138 3.43 2.39 0.00
C THR A 138 2.02 2.35 0.58
N VAL A 139 1.88 2.09 1.89
CA VAL A 139 0.61 2.18 2.62
C VAL A 139 0.01 3.59 2.53
N TYR A 140 0.84 4.65 2.46
CA TYR A 140 0.34 6.03 2.40
C TYR A 140 -0.30 6.40 1.06
N THR A 141 0.09 5.74 -0.03
CA THR A 141 -0.46 5.97 -1.37
C THR A 141 -1.59 5.00 -1.68
N SER A 142 -1.47 3.73 -1.26
CA SER A 142 -2.48 2.70 -1.50
C SER A 142 -3.74 2.83 -0.62
N THR A 143 -3.61 3.21 0.65
CA THR A 143 -4.77 3.25 1.58
C THR A 143 -5.86 4.24 1.15
N PRO A 144 -5.55 5.50 0.76
CA PRO A 144 -6.58 6.42 0.28
C PRO A 144 -7.29 5.90 -0.97
N ALA A 145 -6.55 5.34 -1.93
CA ALA A 145 -7.10 4.76 -3.15
C ALA A 145 -8.01 3.55 -2.86
N PHE A 146 -7.61 2.72 -1.89
CA PHE A 146 -8.41 1.59 -1.43
C PHE A 146 -9.72 2.04 -0.78
N LEU A 147 -9.65 2.99 0.16
CA LEU A 147 -10.84 3.53 0.81
C LEU A 147 -11.81 4.16 -0.18
N PHE A 148 -11.29 4.86 -1.18
CA PHE A 148 -12.09 5.40 -2.28
C PHE A 148 -12.82 4.30 -3.04
N THR A 149 -12.07 3.31 -3.56
CA THR A 149 -12.61 2.20 -4.35
C THR A 149 -13.66 1.41 -3.56
N PHE A 150 -13.40 1.12 -2.29
CA PHE A 150 -14.33 0.42 -1.42
C PHE A 150 -15.62 1.24 -1.16
N SER A 151 -15.48 2.55 -0.98
CA SER A 151 -16.64 3.44 -0.78
C SER A 151 -17.50 3.54 -2.05
N MET A 152 -16.86 3.56 -3.22
CA MET A 152 -17.55 3.51 -4.53
C MET A 152 -18.35 2.22 -4.72
N MET A 153 -17.76 1.09 -4.33
CA MET A 153 -18.44 -0.20 -4.36
C MET A 153 -19.68 -0.24 -3.47
N PHE A 154 -19.60 0.30 -2.25
CA PHE A 154 -20.74 0.35 -1.34
C PHE A 154 -21.90 1.20 -1.88
N LEU A 155 -21.58 2.25 -2.65
CA LEU A 155 -22.58 3.10 -3.31
C LEU A 155 -23.11 2.54 -4.63
N GLY A 156 -22.50 1.47 -5.17
CA GLY A 156 -22.86 0.91 -6.47
C GLY A 156 -22.58 1.85 -7.66
N GLN A 157 -21.63 2.79 -7.52
CA GLN A 157 -21.27 3.77 -8.55
C GLN A 157 -19.90 3.45 -9.15
N THR A 158 -19.72 3.74 -10.45
CA THR A 158 -18.45 3.54 -11.17
C THR A 158 -17.46 4.62 -10.80
N ALA A 159 -16.17 4.28 -10.71
CA ALA A 159 -15.08 5.23 -10.46
C ALA A 159 -14.86 6.24 -11.63
N ASN A 160 -15.73 6.22 -12.64
CA ASN A 160 -15.64 7.06 -13.82
C ASN A 160 -16.12 8.48 -13.51
N VAL A 161 -15.19 9.31 -13.03
CA VAL A 161 -15.43 10.71 -12.67
C VAL A 161 -15.91 11.53 -13.87
N ASP A 162 -15.49 11.20 -15.10
CA ASP A 162 -15.85 11.94 -16.31
C ASP A 162 -17.32 11.79 -16.69
N GLU A 163 -17.86 10.57 -16.55
CA GLU A 163 -19.28 10.28 -16.76
C GLU A 163 -20.13 11.00 -15.70
N TYR A 164 -19.61 11.11 -14.48
CA TYR A 164 -20.26 11.85 -13.40
C TYR A 164 -20.28 13.36 -13.62
N ILE A 165 -19.18 13.96 -14.11
CA ILE A 165 -19.13 15.39 -14.44
C ILE A 165 -20.11 15.72 -15.57
N GLN A 166 -20.27 14.83 -16.55
CA GLN A 166 -21.30 14.98 -17.59
C GLN A 166 -22.72 14.91 -17.01
N HIS A 167 -23.00 13.98 -16.09
CA HIS A 167 -24.29 13.92 -15.39
C HIS A 167 -24.54 15.14 -14.49
N PHE A 168 -23.50 15.68 -13.85
CA PHE A 168 -23.59 16.87 -12.99
C PHE A 168 -23.96 18.13 -13.79
N ASN A 169 -23.47 18.26 -15.02
CA ASN A 169 -23.84 19.35 -15.92
C ASN A 169 -25.29 19.26 -16.45
N LEU A 170 -25.95 18.11 -16.31
CA LEU A 170 -27.31 17.86 -16.81
C LEU A 170 -28.38 17.78 -15.71
N ALA A 171 -28.02 17.65 -14.43
CA ALA A 171 -28.97 17.41 -13.34
C ALA A 171 -29.10 18.62 -12.40
N ALA A 172 -30.20 19.37 -12.55
CA ALA A 172 -30.62 20.40 -11.58
C ALA A 172 -31.36 19.82 -10.35
N SER A 173 -31.32 18.51 -10.13
CA SER A 173 -31.93 17.85 -8.97
C SER A 173 -30.94 16.90 -8.31
N VAL A 174 -30.10 17.44 -7.43
CA VAL A 174 -29.10 16.67 -6.68
C VAL A 174 -29.81 15.65 -5.78
N GLY A 175 -29.66 14.37 -6.10
CA GLY A 175 -30.15 13.26 -5.27
C GLY A 175 -29.30 13.04 -4.02
N ILE A 176 -29.87 12.44 -2.97
CA ILE A 176 -29.14 12.10 -1.73
C ILE A 176 -27.88 11.26 -2.01
N LYS A 177 -27.93 10.38 -3.01
CA LYS A 177 -26.79 9.53 -3.43
C LYS A 177 -25.63 10.34 -4.01
N GLU A 178 -25.91 11.40 -4.78
CA GLU A 178 -24.89 12.26 -5.40
C GLU A 178 -24.21 13.14 -4.35
N CYS A 179 -24.97 13.63 -3.37
CA CYS A 179 -24.41 14.33 -2.22
C CYS A 179 -23.49 13.42 -1.38
N LEU A 180 -23.89 12.16 -1.16
CA LEU A 180 -23.08 11.18 -0.42
C LEU A 180 -21.78 10.84 -1.16
N PHE A 181 -21.85 10.69 -2.48
CA PHE A 181 -20.67 10.52 -3.34
C PHE A 181 -19.70 11.71 -3.23
N LEU A 182 -20.21 12.95 -3.34
CA LEU A 182 -19.40 14.16 -3.17
C LEU A 182 -18.68 14.21 -1.82
N VAL A 183 -19.38 13.84 -0.73
CA VAL A 183 -18.78 13.76 0.62
C VAL A 183 -17.67 12.71 0.68
N ILE A 184 -17.86 11.53 0.08
CA ILE A 184 -16.84 10.47 0.01
C ILE A 184 -15.62 10.93 -0.81
N CYS A 185 -15.83 11.61 -1.93
CA CYS A 185 -14.75 12.20 -2.73
C CYS A 185 -13.94 13.21 -1.89
N LEU A 186 -14.60 14.12 -1.18
CA LEU A 186 -13.95 15.11 -0.32
C LEU A 186 -13.14 14.45 0.81
N ILE A 187 -13.71 13.44 1.49
CA ILE A 187 -13.02 12.70 2.55
C ILE A 187 -11.79 11.98 1.98
N THR A 188 -11.94 11.32 0.83
CA THR A 188 -10.84 10.65 0.13
C THR A 188 -9.72 11.63 -0.22
N ILE A 189 -10.06 12.79 -0.78
CA ILE A 189 -9.07 13.83 -1.12
C ILE A 189 -8.35 14.32 0.14
N ALA A 190 -9.07 14.55 1.24
CA ALA A 190 -8.47 14.95 2.51
C ALA A 190 -7.51 13.88 3.07
N ILE A 191 -7.93 12.60 3.06
CA ILE A 191 -7.10 11.47 3.50
C ILE A 191 -5.89 11.30 2.57
N GLY A 192 -6.07 11.44 1.25
CA GLY A 192 -5.01 11.39 0.25
C GLY A 192 -3.98 12.50 0.44
N GLY A 193 -4.41 13.74 0.65
CA GLY A 193 -3.53 14.87 0.97
C GLY A 193 -2.73 14.65 2.26
N LEU A 194 -3.38 14.13 3.32
CA LEU A 194 -2.69 13.74 4.56
C LEU A 194 -1.69 12.59 4.33
N GLY A 195 -2.05 11.62 3.49
CA GLY A 195 -1.19 10.51 3.09
C GLY A 195 0.07 10.99 2.39
N VAL A 196 -0.06 11.91 1.43
CA VAL A 196 1.06 12.55 0.72
C VAL A 196 2.02 13.25 1.68
N ILE A 197 1.51 14.05 2.63
CA ILE A 197 2.35 14.73 3.62
C ILE A 197 3.10 13.71 4.48
N LYS A 198 2.42 12.62 4.90
CA LYS A 198 3.03 11.56 5.72
C LYS A 198 4.06 10.74 4.94
N LEU A 199 3.83 10.51 3.65
CA LEU A 199 4.78 9.86 2.74
C LEU A 199 6.08 10.65 2.68
N VAL A 200 6.03 11.97 2.43
CA VAL A 200 7.23 12.82 2.40
C VAL A 200 7.96 12.78 3.74
N LYS A 201 7.23 12.85 4.87
CA LYS A 201 7.83 12.74 6.20
C LYS A 201 8.49 11.38 6.46
N ALA A 202 7.87 10.28 6.03
CA ALA A 202 8.41 8.94 6.18
C ALA A 202 9.69 8.76 5.35
N LEU A 203 9.65 9.15 4.07
CA LEU A 203 10.79 9.09 3.16
C LEU A 203 11.97 9.92 3.66
N HIS A 204 11.69 11.15 4.08
CA HIS A 204 12.72 12.02 4.65
C HIS A 204 13.33 11.39 5.90
N HIS A 205 12.53 10.78 6.78
CA HIS A 205 13.04 10.11 7.98
C HIS A 205 13.95 8.92 7.65
N ILE A 206 13.51 8.03 6.73
CA ILE A 206 14.29 6.88 6.27
C ILE A 206 15.64 7.35 5.71
N LEU A 207 15.61 8.34 4.83
CA LEU A 207 16.81 8.86 4.19
C LEU A 207 17.72 9.62 5.17
N LYS A 208 17.15 10.39 6.10
CA LYS A 208 17.90 11.12 7.14
C LYS A 208 18.66 10.18 8.06
N GLU A 209 18.04 9.10 8.54
CA GLU A 209 18.72 8.11 9.39
C GLU A 209 19.77 7.32 8.61
N ASN A 210 19.58 7.13 7.30
CA ASN A 210 20.55 6.42 6.45
C ASN A 210 21.70 7.30 5.93
N PHE A 211 21.51 8.61 5.78
CA PHE A 211 22.45 9.56 5.16
C PHE A 211 22.64 10.84 5.98
N ARG A 212 22.96 10.69 7.27
CA ARG A 212 23.15 11.81 8.21
C ARG A 212 24.09 12.92 7.71
N TYR A 213 25.03 12.62 6.81
CA TYR A 213 26.07 13.56 6.36
C TYR A 213 25.80 14.27 5.02
N HIS A 214 24.72 13.94 4.29
CA HIS A 214 24.44 14.51 2.96
C HIS A 214 23.00 15.02 2.82
N PRO A 215 22.67 16.20 3.39
CA PRO A 215 21.29 16.72 3.42
C PRO A 215 20.69 16.98 2.04
N TYR A 216 21.49 17.39 1.04
CA TYR A 216 21.02 17.62 -0.33
C TYR A 216 20.60 16.32 -1.03
N ILE A 217 21.32 15.23 -0.78
CA ILE A 217 21.05 13.91 -1.36
C ILE A 217 19.76 13.33 -0.78
N VAL A 218 19.54 13.52 0.52
CA VAL A 218 18.28 13.16 1.20
C VAL A 218 17.08 13.82 0.54
N TRP A 219 17.14 15.13 0.28
CA TRP A 219 16.04 15.85 -0.35
C TRP A 219 15.80 15.44 -1.80
N PHE A 220 16.87 15.25 -2.57
CA PHE A 220 16.77 14.78 -3.96
C PHE A 220 16.06 13.41 -4.06
N PHE A 221 16.50 12.42 -3.29
CA PHE A 221 15.88 11.09 -3.31
C PHE A 221 14.45 11.09 -2.75
N THR A 222 14.16 11.93 -1.75
CA THR A 222 12.80 12.10 -1.22
C THR A 222 11.85 12.59 -2.32
N LEU A 223 12.25 13.64 -3.04
CA LEU A 223 11.45 14.23 -4.14
C LEU A 223 11.33 13.27 -5.32
N LEU A 224 12.41 12.57 -5.68
CA LEU A 224 12.39 11.59 -6.76
C LEU A 224 11.43 10.43 -6.47
N PHE A 225 11.48 9.87 -5.25
CA PHE A 225 10.56 8.81 -4.85
C PHE A 225 9.12 9.30 -4.85
N PHE A 226 8.89 10.51 -4.32
CA PHE A 226 7.58 11.11 -4.30
C PHE A 226 7.01 11.28 -5.72
N ALA A 227 7.80 11.84 -6.65
CA ALA A 227 7.38 12.03 -8.04
C ALA A 227 7.02 10.70 -8.73
N ILE A 228 7.84 9.66 -8.53
CA ILE A 228 7.58 8.33 -9.09
C ILE A 228 6.31 7.72 -8.50
N GLN A 229 6.10 7.81 -7.18
CA GLN A 229 4.89 7.30 -6.54
C GLN A 229 3.63 8.01 -7.03
N VAL A 230 3.68 9.34 -7.17
CA VAL A 230 2.54 10.11 -7.70
C VAL A 230 2.24 9.70 -9.13
N PHE A 231 3.26 9.53 -9.98
CA PHE A 231 3.09 9.08 -11.36
C PHE A 231 2.43 7.69 -11.43
N TYR A 232 2.92 6.72 -10.64
CA TYR A 232 2.32 5.39 -10.57
C TYR A 232 0.88 5.42 -10.04
N THR A 233 0.56 6.31 -9.11
CA THR A 233 -0.81 6.43 -8.57
C THR A 233 -1.76 7.04 -9.60
N MET A 234 -1.27 7.95 -10.46
CA MET A 234 -2.07 8.54 -11.55
C MET A 234 -2.44 7.49 -12.62
N GLU A 235 -1.53 6.60 -13.00
CA GLU A 235 -1.80 5.52 -13.96
C GLU A 235 -2.75 4.44 -13.44
N PHE A 236 -2.96 4.33 -12.12
CA PHE A 236 -3.88 3.37 -11.52
C PHE A 236 -5.32 3.90 -11.38
N VAL A 237 -5.51 5.22 -11.51
CA VAL A 237 -6.79 5.92 -11.32
C VAL A 237 -7.37 6.43 -12.63
N GLY A 238 -6.54 6.64 -13.68
CA GLY A 238 -6.98 6.99 -15.03
C GLY A 238 -7.13 5.78 -15.95
#